data_AF-A0A1G5TD20-F1
#
_entry.id   AF-A0A1G5TD20-F1
#
_cell.length_a   1.000
_cell.length_b   1.000
_cell.length_c   1.000
_cell.angle_alpha   90.00
_cell.angle_beta   90.00
_cell.angle_gamma   90.00
#
_symmetry.space_group_name_H-M   'P 1'
#
loop_
_entity.id
_entity.type
_entity.pdbx_description
1 polymer ?
#
loop_
_entity_poly.entity_id
_entity_poly.type
_entity_poly.pdbx_seq_one_letter_code
_entity_poly.pdbx_strand_id
1 'polypeptide(L)'
;MKNRNAVIAFILSMPFIAFILPGSASAAESTCHNILTNGFYSEYPQADARLRDRSLYAELCSLNFAQALTAVKRARQSADDGSLGLSYGLFTLDDGGTSTGANSGAGSSGLVLNEERFTQWKSGYCSKNSTVDSSQAAEFFMQRSAVGHPVASKAVEDWSTCMQKREGLTCWASPNLPHNEEFLLNVKWTKTGSSKPQVQPEVRHSFLTRGAVSKFEGAEARRILPVGYKLDAGTSQIRVARPADKAIFANLKINDEGAEHSCSVFIPSDSDFTLSAPFVNRLKFRYPG
;
A
#
# COMPACT_ATOMS: atom_id res chain seq x y z
N MET A 1 26.55 64.31 18.84
CA MET A 1 26.97 63.13 18.03
C MET A 1 26.83 61.86 18.85
N LYS A 2 26.40 60.78 18.19
CA LYS A 2 26.20 59.39 18.66
C LYS A 2 24.91 59.07 19.43
N ASN A 3 23.85 58.87 18.64
CA ASN A 3 22.73 57.98 18.93
C ASN A 3 23.25 56.57 19.24
N ARG A 4 22.82 55.96 20.34
CA ARG A 4 22.94 54.52 20.59
C ARG A 4 21.55 53.91 20.46
N ASN A 5 21.28 53.35 19.29
CA ASN A 5 20.14 52.46 19.07
C ASN A 5 20.43 51.13 19.77
N ALA A 6 19.65 50.81 20.81
CA ALA A 6 19.59 49.47 21.37
C ALA A 6 18.73 48.61 20.44
N VAL A 7 19.35 47.65 19.75
CA VAL A 7 18.66 46.62 18.98
C VAL A 7 18.25 45.53 19.96
N ILE A 8 16.96 45.52 20.33
CA ILE A 8 16.34 44.42 21.07
C ILE A 8 16.07 43.30 20.07
N ALA A 9 16.91 42.26 20.09
CA ALA A 9 16.68 41.04 19.33
C ALA A 9 15.58 40.23 20.03
N PHE A 10 14.35 40.32 19.53
CA PHE A 10 13.24 39.45 19.90
C PHE A 10 13.47 38.07 19.26
N ILE A 11 14.10 37.16 20.01
CA ILE A 11 14.21 35.75 19.61
C ILE A 11 12.84 35.11 19.90
N LEU A 12 11.99 35.08 18.87
CA LEU A 12 10.76 34.29 18.85
C LEU A 12 11.15 32.81 18.80
N SER A 13 11.21 32.18 19.98
CA SER A 13 11.25 30.72 20.10
C SER A 13 9.95 30.15 19.53
N MET A 14 9.97 29.76 18.25
CA MET A 14 8.93 28.91 17.68
C MET A 14 8.93 27.58 18.45
N PRO A 15 7.83 27.19 19.12
CA PRO A 15 7.70 25.82 19.56
C PRO A 15 7.53 24.96 18.30
N PHE A 16 8.57 24.20 17.98
CA PHE A 16 8.45 23.06 17.08
C PHE A 16 7.49 22.08 17.74
N ILE A 17 6.20 22.22 17.43
CA ILE A 17 5.20 21.19 17.70
C ILE A 17 5.57 20.05 16.75
N ALA A 18 6.36 19.10 17.27
CA ALA A 18 6.51 17.79 16.67
C ALA A 18 5.10 17.19 16.61
N PHE A 19 4.47 17.26 15.43
CA PHE A 19 3.35 16.40 15.10
C PHE A 19 3.90 14.97 15.13
N ILE A 20 3.75 14.32 16.28
CA ILE A 20 3.91 12.89 16.41
C ILE A 20 2.74 12.28 15.64
N LEU A 21 2.93 12.10 14.34
CA LEU A 21 2.14 11.13 13.58
C LEU A 21 2.32 9.80 14.30
N PRO A 22 1.24 9.12 14.74
CA PRO A 22 1.34 7.76 15.21
C PRO A 22 1.59 6.86 13.99
N GLY A 23 2.84 6.84 13.52
CA GLY A 23 3.38 5.91 12.54
C GLY A 23 3.80 4.60 13.21
N SER A 24 2.99 4.08 14.11
CA SER A 24 3.19 2.76 14.70
C SER A 24 2.33 1.79 13.90
N ALA A 25 2.93 1.12 12.92
CA ALA A 25 2.33 -0.08 12.34
C ALA A 25 2.06 -1.05 13.50
N SER A 26 0.80 -1.15 13.92
CA SER A 26 0.43 -1.96 15.08
C SER A 26 0.69 -3.44 14.76
N ALA A 27 0.95 -4.29 15.75
CA ALA A 27 1.08 -5.73 15.54
C ALA A 27 -0.16 -6.37 14.87
N ALA A 28 -1.32 -5.72 14.98
CA ALA A 28 -2.54 -6.08 14.26
C ALA A 28 -2.45 -5.80 12.75
N GLU A 29 -1.67 -4.80 12.33
CA GLU A 29 -1.45 -4.45 10.93
C GLU A 29 -0.71 -5.54 10.18
N SER A 30 0.40 -6.02 10.76
CA SER A 30 1.15 -7.16 10.23
C SER A 30 0.33 -8.45 10.22
N THR A 31 -0.59 -8.63 11.18
CA THR A 31 -1.38 -9.86 11.30
C THR A 31 -2.40 -9.98 10.17
N CYS A 32 -3.16 -8.91 9.87
CA CYS A 32 -4.11 -8.96 8.76
C CYS A 32 -3.36 -9.10 7.43
N HIS A 33 -2.28 -8.34 7.22
CA HIS A 33 -1.47 -8.43 6.01
C HIS A 33 -0.96 -9.86 5.73
N ASN A 34 -0.56 -10.59 6.76
CA ASN A 34 -0.12 -11.99 6.64
C ASN A 34 -1.23 -12.93 6.15
N ILE A 35 -2.49 -12.71 6.53
CA ILE A 35 -3.62 -13.52 6.05
C ILE A 35 -3.74 -13.37 4.53
N LEU A 36 -3.73 -12.13 4.04
CA LEU A 36 -3.88 -11.84 2.62
C LEU A 36 -2.70 -12.34 1.79
N THR A 37 -1.48 -12.08 2.24
CA THR A 37 -0.26 -12.53 1.54
C THR A 37 -0.16 -14.06 1.49
N ASN A 38 -0.51 -14.78 2.56
CA ASN A 38 -0.51 -16.24 2.54
C ASN A 38 -1.50 -16.80 1.51
N GLY A 39 -2.71 -16.25 1.43
CA GLY A 39 -3.68 -16.63 0.40
C GLY A 39 -3.18 -16.33 -1.02
N PHE A 40 -2.62 -15.14 -1.22
CA PHE A 40 -2.02 -14.76 -2.49
C PHE A 40 -0.89 -15.71 -2.93
N TYR A 41 0.04 -16.04 -2.03
CA TYR A 41 1.16 -16.93 -2.37
C TYR A 41 0.72 -18.39 -2.58
N SER A 42 -0.39 -18.82 -1.98
CA SER A 42 -0.92 -20.19 -2.18
C SER A 42 -1.48 -20.43 -3.58
N GLU A 43 -1.95 -19.38 -4.26
CA GLU A 43 -2.55 -19.41 -5.60
C GLU A 43 -1.69 -18.60 -6.60
N TYR A 44 -0.43 -18.31 -6.23
CA TYR A 44 0.48 -17.46 -6.99
C TYR A 44 0.67 -17.87 -8.46
N PRO A 45 0.85 -19.17 -8.81
CA PRO A 45 1.07 -19.54 -10.20
C PRO A 45 -0.22 -19.48 -11.03
N GLN A 46 -1.39 -19.61 -10.41
CA GLN A 46 -2.69 -19.56 -11.09
C GLN A 46 -3.20 -18.12 -11.26
N ALA A 47 -2.73 -17.17 -10.45
CA ALA A 47 -3.13 -15.77 -10.52
C ALA A 47 -2.76 -15.11 -11.86
N ASP A 48 -3.60 -14.18 -12.33
CA ASP A 48 -3.32 -13.34 -13.49
C ASP A 48 -1.92 -12.69 -13.38
N ALA A 49 -1.06 -12.95 -14.36
CA ALA A 49 0.35 -12.56 -14.29
C ALA A 49 0.53 -11.04 -14.10
N ARG A 50 -0.30 -10.22 -14.73
CA ARG A 50 -0.22 -8.77 -14.63
C ARG A 50 -0.56 -8.31 -13.20
N LEU A 51 -1.62 -8.82 -12.60
CA LEU A 51 -2.00 -8.50 -11.22
C LEU A 51 -0.99 -9.06 -10.22
N ARG A 52 -0.57 -10.31 -10.39
CA ARG A 52 0.43 -10.98 -9.55
C ARG A 52 1.74 -10.20 -9.49
N ASP A 53 2.28 -9.80 -10.63
CA ASP A 53 3.58 -9.13 -10.68
C ASP A 53 3.49 -7.70 -10.11
N ARG A 54 2.33 -7.04 -10.22
CA ARG A 54 2.07 -5.74 -9.58
C ARG A 54 1.92 -5.85 -8.08
N SER A 55 1.20 -6.85 -7.59
CA SER A 55 1.07 -7.17 -6.17
C SER A 55 2.46 -7.34 -5.55
N LEU A 56 3.30 -8.18 -6.17
CA LEU A 56 4.64 -8.44 -5.67
C LEU A 56 5.56 -7.21 -5.79
N TYR A 57 5.50 -6.43 -6.88
CA TYR A 57 6.26 -5.17 -6.95
C TYR A 57 5.88 -4.21 -5.81
N ALA A 58 4.58 -3.98 -5.61
CA ALA A 58 4.09 -3.12 -4.54
C ALA A 58 4.48 -3.65 -3.15
N GLU A 59 4.43 -4.96 -2.95
CA GLU A 59 4.87 -5.61 -1.70
C GLU A 59 6.38 -5.39 -1.48
N LEU A 60 7.22 -5.63 -2.48
CA LEU A 60 8.66 -5.38 -2.36
C LEU A 60 8.98 -3.90 -2.06
N CYS A 61 8.17 -2.97 -2.57
CA CYS A 61 8.30 -1.54 -2.21
C CYS A 61 7.92 -1.24 -0.75
N SER A 62 7.05 -2.03 -0.11
CA SER A 62 6.70 -1.85 1.31
C SER A 62 7.71 -2.54 2.25
N LEU A 63 8.34 -3.63 1.82
CA LEU A 63 9.16 -4.48 2.68
C LEU A 63 10.61 -3.97 2.90
N ASN A 64 11.20 -4.33 4.03
CA ASN A 64 12.66 -4.27 4.21
C ASN A 64 13.35 -5.47 3.52
N PHE A 65 14.68 -5.48 3.47
CA PHE A 65 15.43 -6.50 2.74
C PHE A 65 15.14 -7.95 3.20
N ALA A 66 15.14 -8.21 4.51
CA ALA A 66 14.90 -9.56 5.04
C ALA A 66 13.49 -10.07 4.71
N GLN A 67 12.48 -9.19 4.81
CA GLN A 67 11.11 -9.52 4.44
C GLN A 67 10.98 -9.71 2.92
N ALA A 68 11.59 -8.83 2.11
CA ALA A 68 11.59 -8.94 0.66
C ALA A 68 12.23 -10.25 0.17
N LEU A 69 13.34 -10.68 0.79
CA LEU A 69 13.96 -11.97 0.49
C LEU A 69 13.01 -13.14 0.79
N THR A 70 12.23 -13.04 1.88
CA THR A 70 11.23 -14.05 2.23
C THR A 70 10.09 -14.08 1.22
N ALA A 71 9.55 -12.92 0.83
CA ALA A 71 8.52 -12.79 -0.20
C ALA A 71 8.97 -13.37 -1.55
N VAL A 72 10.19 -13.04 -1.99
CA VAL A 72 10.78 -13.58 -3.23
C VAL A 72 10.94 -15.10 -3.16
N LYS A 73 11.37 -15.65 -2.02
CA LYS A 73 11.49 -17.11 -1.83
C LYS A 73 10.12 -17.79 -1.91
N ARG A 74 9.08 -17.21 -1.29
CA ARG A 74 7.71 -17.72 -1.37
C ARG A 74 7.19 -17.72 -2.81
N ALA A 75 7.34 -16.60 -3.51
CA ALA A 75 6.96 -16.49 -4.92
C ALA A 75 7.62 -17.57 -5.80
N ARG A 76 8.88 -17.93 -5.54
CA ARG A 76 9.60 -19.01 -6.24
C ARG A 76 9.05 -20.38 -5.95
N GLN A 77 8.86 -20.67 -4.66
CA GLN A 77 8.35 -21.98 -4.23
C GLN A 77 6.96 -22.24 -4.80
N SER A 78 6.18 -21.18 -5.01
CA SER A 78 4.88 -21.28 -5.64
C SER A 78 4.91 -21.29 -7.18
N ALA A 79 6.04 -21.05 -7.85
CA ALA A 79 6.12 -21.08 -9.31
C ALA A 79 6.59 -22.46 -9.81
N ASP A 80 5.74 -23.16 -10.58
CA ASP A 80 5.94 -24.56 -11.00
C ASP A 80 7.19 -24.82 -11.87
N ASP A 81 7.77 -23.80 -12.51
CA ASP A 81 8.87 -23.96 -13.46
C ASP A 81 10.21 -23.34 -12.98
N GLY A 82 10.27 -22.80 -11.76
CA GLY A 82 11.44 -22.05 -11.25
C GLY A 82 11.74 -20.74 -12.00
N SER A 83 11.12 -20.55 -13.17
CA SER A 83 11.09 -19.34 -13.97
C SER A 83 10.01 -18.44 -13.41
N LEU A 84 10.38 -17.75 -12.34
CA LEU A 84 9.82 -16.45 -12.09
C LEU A 84 9.89 -15.62 -13.38
N GLY A 85 8.74 -15.33 -14.03
CA GLY A 85 8.61 -14.33 -15.11
C GLY A 85 8.97 -12.89 -14.66
N LEU A 86 9.80 -12.78 -13.63
CA LEU A 86 10.07 -11.62 -12.83
C LEU A 86 11.33 -10.93 -13.33
N SER A 87 11.21 -10.26 -14.46
CA SER A 87 12.14 -9.19 -14.81
C SER A 87 11.84 -7.94 -13.97
N TYR A 88 11.94 -8.01 -12.64
CA TYR A 88 12.04 -6.79 -11.79
C TYR A 88 13.38 -6.08 -12.00
N GLY A 89 14.27 -6.68 -12.79
CA GLY A 89 15.66 -6.27 -12.96
C GLY A 89 16.52 -6.34 -11.72
N LEU A 90 15.94 -6.67 -10.57
CA LEU A 90 16.64 -7.27 -9.44
C LEU A 90 17.27 -8.62 -9.83
N PHE A 91 16.74 -9.28 -10.88
CA PHE A 91 16.99 -10.68 -11.18
C PHE A 91 17.23 -10.90 -12.69
N THR A 92 18.45 -11.30 -13.04
CA THR A 92 18.71 -12.35 -14.02
C THR A 92 19.41 -13.43 -13.22
N LEU A 93 18.63 -14.24 -12.52
CA LEU A 93 19.16 -15.32 -11.70
C LEU A 93 19.12 -16.58 -12.54
N ASP A 94 20.19 -16.77 -13.30
CA ASP A 94 20.51 -18.09 -13.81
C ASP A 94 20.96 -18.96 -12.64
N ASP A 95 20.60 -20.23 -12.69
CA ASP A 95 20.81 -21.20 -11.63
C ASP A 95 22.30 -21.33 -11.29
N GLY A 96 22.65 -21.06 -10.03
CA GLY A 96 23.83 -21.64 -9.40
C GLY A 96 23.64 -23.14 -9.12
N GLY A 97 22.91 -23.85 -9.98
CA GLY A 97 22.63 -25.27 -9.93
C GLY A 97 23.28 -25.93 -11.13
N THR A 98 24.26 -26.79 -10.86
CA THR A 98 24.93 -27.66 -11.83
C THR A 98 23.93 -28.39 -12.73
N SER A 99 23.64 -27.81 -13.88
CA SER A 99 23.05 -28.52 -15.01
C SER A 99 24.11 -28.55 -16.10
N THR A 100 24.76 -29.70 -16.21
CA THR A 100 25.57 -30.06 -17.36
C THR A 100 24.69 -30.07 -18.60
N GLY A 101 24.62 -28.96 -19.31
CA GLY A 101 23.89 -28.79 -20.55
C GLY A 101 24.53 -27.66 -21.36
N ALA A 102 25.46 -28.02 -22.23
CA ALA A 102 26.16 -27.09 -23.10
C ALA A 102 25.19 -26.42 -24.09
N ASN A 103 24.92 -25.13 -23.88
CA ASN A 103 24.73 -24.06 -24.88
C ASN A 103 23.74 -22.99 -24.36
N SER A 104 24.27 -21.96 -23.71
CA SER A 104 23.61 -20.64 -23.65
C SER A 104 24.68 -19.57 -23.70
N GLY A 105 24.56 -18.69 -24.70
CA GLY A 105 25.56 -17.69 -25.04
C GLY A 105 25.73 -16.62 -23.97
N ALA A 106 26.99 -16.25 -23.78
CA ALA A 106 27.49 -14.93 -23.40
C ALA A 106 26.61 -14.04 -22.50
N GLY A 107 26.98 -13.98 -21.21
CA GLY A 107 26.91 -12.74 -20.43
C GLY A 107 25.73 -12.57 -19.49
N SER A 108 25.57 -13.46 -18.51
CA SER A 108 24.82 -13.16 -17.29
C SER A 108 25.66 -13.54 -16.08
N SER A 109 26.34 -12.57 -15.48
CA SER A 109 26.90 -12.75 -14.15
C SER A 109 25.73 -13.06 -13.20
N GLY A 110 25.74 -14.26 -12.58
CA GLY A 110 24.78 -14.66 -11.55
C GLY A 110 24.84 -13.72 -10.35
N LEU A 111 23.98 -12.71 -10.36
CA LEU A 111 24.00 -11.64 -9.36
C LEU A 111 23.13 -12.02 -8.17
N VAL A 112 23.78 -12.45 -7.08
CA VAL A 112 23.12 -12.74 -5.79
C VAL A 112 22.45 -11.47 -5.26
N LEU A 113 21.17 -11.59 -4.88
CA LEU A 113 20.43 -10.51 -4.24
C LEU A 113 20.99 -10.24 -2.83
N ASN A 114 21.53 -9.05 -2.62
CA ASN A 114 21.99 -8.56 -1.32
C ASN A 114 21.27 -7.27 -0.92
N GLU A 115 21.46 -6.84 0.33
CA GLU A 115 20.75 -5.67 0.90
C GLU A 115 21.05 -4.37 0.15
N GLU A 116 22.30 -4.17 -0.26
CA GLU A 116 22.72 -2.98 -1.00
C GLU A 116 21.99 -2.86 -2.33
N ARG A 117 21.95 -3.95 -3.11
CA ARG A 117 21.25 -3.99 -4.41
C ARG A 117 19.75 -3.82 -4.26
N PHE A 118 19.17 -4.45 -3.23
CA PHE A 118 17.77 -4.25 -2.93
C PHE A 118 17.47 -2.80 -2.58
N THR A 119 18.33 -2.14 -1.80
CA THR A 119 18.19 -0.73 -1.44
C THR A 119 18.33 0.19 -2.65
N GLN A 120 19.29 -0.09 -3.54
CA GLN A 120 19.45 0.62 -4.80
C GLN A 120 18.23 0.45 -5.72
N TRP A 121 17.71 -0.77 -5.83
CA TRP A 121 16.49 -1.03 -6.59
C TRP A 121 15.30 -0.29 -5.98
N LYS A 122 15.11 -0.41 -4.65
CA LYS A 122 13.98 0.20 -3.93
C LYS A 122 14.02 1.73 -4.06
N SER A 123 15.20 2.34 -3.94
CA SER A 123 15.34 3.79 -4.18
C SER A 123 15.07 4.20 -5.64
N GLY A 124 15.45 3.37 -6.61
CA GLY A 124 15.21 3.65 -8.04
C GLY A 124 13.77 3.46 -8.50
N TYR A 125 13.05 2.48 -7.94
CA TYR A 125 11.74 2.03 -8.42
C TYR A 125 10.58 2.37 -7.48
N CYS A 126 10.83 2.52 -6.19
CA CYS A 126 9.77 2.77 -5.20
C CYS A 126 9.77 4.22 -4.69
N SER A 127 10.67 5.09 -5.16
CA SER A 127 10.84 6.46 -4.64
C SER A 127 9.62 7.38 -4.74
N LYS A 128 8.62 7.03 -5.55
CA LYS A 128 7.39 7.81 -5.72
C LYS A 128 6.30 7.44 -4.70
N ASN A 129 6.47 6.35 -3.96
CA ASN A 129 5.44 5.81 -3.06
C ASN A 129 6.03 5.65 -1.66
N SER A 130 5.24 5.95 -0.64
CA SER A 130 5.64 5.61 0.74
C SER A 130 5.54 4.10 0.97
N THR A 131 6.16 3.62 2.05
CA THR A 131 6.01 2.23 2.50
C THR A 131 4.54 1.85 2.71
N VAL A 132 3.76 2.74 3.33
CA VAL A 132 2.34 2.53 3.62
C VAL A 132 1.53 2.46 2.32
N ASP A 133 1.74 3.41 1.40
CA ASP A 133 1.04 3.43 0.12
C ASP A 133 1.35 2.16 -0.70
N SER A 134 2.61 1.73 -0.68
CA SER A 134 3.04 0.50 -1.36
C SER A 134 2.39 -0.74 -0.74
N SER A 135 2.27 -0.78 0.59
CA SER A 135 1.57 -1.87 1.29
C SER A 135 0.10 -1.91 0.92
N GLN A 136 -0.60 -0.77 0.94
CA GLN A 136 -2.01 -0.69 0.57
C GLN A 136 -2.25 -1.02 -0.90
N ALA A 137 -1.30 -0.65 -1.78
CA ALA A 137 -1.35 -1.03 -3.19
C ALA A 137 -1.18 -2.55 -3.38
N ALA A 138 -0.23 -3.17 -2.68
CA ALA A 138 -0.06 -4.62 -2.69
C ALA A 138 -1.33 -5.33 -2.25
N GLU A 139 -1.93 -4.93 -1.13
CA GLU A 139 -3.19 -5.50 -0.63
C GLU A 139 -4.33 -5.34 -1.64
N PHE A 140 -4.43 -4.18 -2.30
CA PHE A 140 -5.46 -3.95 -3.32
C PHE A 140 -5.28 -4.85 -4.55
N PHE A 141 -4.04 -5.02 -5.04
CA PHE A 141 -3.78 -5.91 -6.16
C PHE A 141 -3.94 -7.39 -5.80
N MET A 142 -3.56 -7.81 -4.59
CA MET A 142 -3.78 -9.17 -4.09
C MET A 142 -5.26 -9.51 -4.03
N GLN A 143 -6.09 -8.56 -3.55
CA GLN A 143 -7.55 -8.71 -3.59
C GLN A 143 -8.08 -8.88 -5.01
N ARG A 144 -7.53 -8.14 -5.99
CA ARG A 144 -7.94 -8.28 -7.41
C ARG A 144 -7.49 -9.60 -8.02
N SER A 145 -6.31 -10.11 -7.67
CA SER A 145 -5.82 -11.39 -8.18
C SER A 145 -6.57 -12.59 -7.60
N ALA A 146 -7.34 -12.42 -6.52
CA ALA A 146 -8.08 -13.50 -5.88
C ALA A 146 -9.31 -13.96 -6.67
N VAL A 147 -9.77 -13.18 -7.66
CA VAL A 147 -10.99 -13.46 -8.42
C VAL A 147 -10.86 -14.77 -9.18
N GLY A 148 -11.79 -15.71 -8.94
CA GLY A 148 -11.75 -17.04 -9.54
C GLY A 148 -10.85 -18.04 -8.82
N HIS A 149 -10.20 -17.64 -7.73
CA HIS A 149 -9.31 -18.48 -6.91
C HIS A 149 -9.91 -18.66 -5.50
N PRO A 150 -10.52 -19.81 -5.18
CA PRO A 150 -11.26 -20.01 -3.93
C PRO A 150 -10.42 -19.79 -2.66
N VAL A 151 -9.17 -20.26 -2.65
CA VAL A 151 -8.29 -20.12 -1.47
C VAL A 151 -7.91 -18.66 -1.25
N ALA A 152 -7.50 -17.96 -2.31
CA ALA A 152 -7.19 -16.53 -2.24
C ALA A 152 -8.43 -15.68 -1.92
N SER A 153 -9.60 -16.03 -2.46
CA SER A 153 -10.88 -15.34 -2.16
C SER A 153 -11.24 -15.46 -0.67
N LYS A 154 -11.09 -16.66 -0.10
CA LYS A 154 -11.29 -16.86 1.34
C LYS A 154 -10.29 -16.04 2.17
N ALA A 155 -9.04 -15.95 1.75
CA ALA A 155 -8.05 -15.12 2.43
C ALA A 155 -8.41 -13.62 2.38
N VAL A 156 -9.04 -13.14 1.30
CA VAL A 156 -9.57 -11.76 1.22
C VAL A 156 -10.71 -11.55 2.22
N GLU A 157 -11.61 -12.53 2.37
CA GLU A 157 -12.70 -12.48 3.36
C GLU A 157 -12.17 -12.48 4.80
N ASP A 158 -11.22 -13.36 5.10
CA ASP A 158 -10.57 -13.46 6.40
C ASP A 158 -9.75 -12.20 6.73
N TRP A 159 -9.06 -11.64 5.73
CA TRP A 159 -8.37 -10.35 5.84
C TRP A 159 -9.36 -9.22 6.13
N SER A 160 -10.47 -9.12 5.40
CA SER A 160 -11.51 -8.10 5.62
C SER A 160 -12.09 -8.23 7.02
N THR A 161 -12.33 -9.46 7.49
CA THR A 161 -12.77 -9.73 8.86
C THR A 161 -11.74 -9.28 9.89
N CYS A 162 -10.44 -9.48 9.62
CA CYS A 162 -9.36 -8.98 10.45
C CYS A 162 -9.33 -7.45 10.49
N MET A 163 -9.45 -6.77 9.34
CA MET A 163 -9.53 -5.31 9.25
C MET A 163 -10.69 -4.76 10.07
N GLN A 164 -11.84 -5.43 10.02
CA GLN A 164 -13.02 -5.05 10.80
C GLN A 164 -12.81 -5.19 12.31
N LYS A 165 -11.93 -6.06 12.80
CA LYS A 165 -11.70 -6.23 14.25
C LYS A 165 -10.77 -5.17 14.83
N ARG A 166 -10.18 -4.30 14.00
CA ARG A 166 -9.28 -3.24 14.47
C ARG A 166 -10.02 -2.19 15.29
N GLU A 167 -9.38 -1.77 16.37
CA GLU A 167 -9.86 -0.70 17.24
C GLU A 167 -9.53 0.67 16.64
N GLY A 168 -10.34 1.67 16.96
CA GLY A 168 -10.23 3.03 16.46
C GLY A 168 -10.82 3.21 15.06
N LEU A 169 -10.40 4.28 14.38
CA LEU A 169 -10.81 4.59 13.02
C LEU A 169 -9.97 3.77 12.04
N THR A 170 -10.60 2.83 11.35
CA THR A 170 -9.96 1.98 10.35
C THR A 170 -10.59 2.21 9.00
N CYS A 171 -9.76 2.37 7.97
CA CYS A 171 -10.20 2.55 6.60
C CYS A 171 -9.39 1.66 5.66
N TRP A 172 -10.06 1.02 4.71
CA TRP A 172 -9.42 0.18 3.70
C TRP A 172 -10.21 0.18 2.40
N ALA A 173 -9.52 -0.06 1.29
CA ALA A 173 -10.14 -0.18 -0.01
C ALA A 173 -10.23 -1.64 -0.43
N SER A 174 -11.35 -1.98 -1.07
CA SER A 174 -11.55 -3.25 -1.76
C SER A 174 -11.99 -3.00 -3.20
N PRO A 175 -11.55 -3.82 -4.16
CA PRO A 175 -11.96 -3.66 -5.55
C PRO A 175 -13.46 -3.95 -5.69
N ASN A 176 -14.19 -3.15 -6.50
CA ASN A 176 -15.61 -3.37 -6.77
C ASN A 176 -15.77 -4.19 -8.06
N LEU A 177 -15.49 -5.47 -8.00
CA LEU A 177 -15.42 -6.32 -9.19
C LEU A 177 -16.82 -6.67 -9.72
N PRO A 178 -17.01 -6.73 -11.05
CA PRO A 178 -16.00 -6.61 -12.13
C PRO A 178 -15.68 -5.16 -12.55
N HIS A 179 -16.29 -4.16 -11.91
CA HIS A 179 -16.16 -2.75 -12.30
C HIS A 179 -14.85 -2.13 -11.81
N ASN A 180 -13.78 -2.20 -12.63
CA ASN A 180 -12.47 -1.63 -12.31
C ASN A 180 -12.47 -0.10 -12.11
N GLU A 181 -13.49 0.59 -12.61
CA GLU A 181 -13.67 2.05 -12.46
C GLU A 181 -14.22 2.43 -11.08
N GLU A 182 -14.67 1.45 -10.30
CA GLU A 182 -15.20 1.65 -8.95
C GLU A 182 -14.44 0.84 -7.92
N PHE A 183 -14.39 1.35 -6.70
CA PHE A 183 -13.90 0.62 -5.56
C PHE A 183 -14.78 0.89 -4.34
N LEU A 184 -14.73 -0.04 -3.40
CA LEU A 184 -15.40 0.10 -2.11
C LEU A 184 -14.40 0.65 -1.11
N LEU A 185 -14.66 1.85 -0.62
CA LEU A 185 -13.95 2.41 0.53
C LEU A 185 -14.74 2.02 1.79
N ASN A 186 -14.13 1.18 2.61
CA ASN A 186 -14.69 0.73 3.87
C ASN A 186 -14.17 1.65 4.97
N VAL A 187 -15.09 2.18 5.78
CA VAL A 187 -14.79 3.03 6.94
C VAL A 187 -15.43 2.40 8.17
N LYS A 188 -14.65 2.15 9.20
CA LYS A 188 -15.13 1.59 10.46
C LYS A 188 -14.60 2.39 11.65
N TRP A 189 -15.49 2.64 12.59
CA TRP A 189 -15.12 3.12 13.91
C TRP A 189 -15.46 2.05 14.96
N THR A 190 -14.53 1.77 15.86
CA THR A 190 -14.79 0.88 17.00
C THR A 190 -14.03 1.38 18.22
N LYS A 191 -14.73 1.50 19.36
CA LYS A 191 -14.14 1.87 20.65
C LYS A 191 -14.39 0.70 21.60
N THR A 192 -13.34 0.02 22.01
CA THR A 192 -13.43 -1.04 23.02
C THR A 192 -13.49 -0.44 24.43
N GLY A 193 -14.29 -1.03 25.31
CA GLY A 193 -14.29 -0.71 26.74
C GLY A 193 -15.22 0.40 27.23
N SER A 194 -16.06 1.03 26.39
CA SER A 194 -17.05 2.01 26.89
C SER A 194 -18.41 1.37 27.17
N SER A 195 -18.78 1.24 28.44
CA SER A 195 -20.12 0.84 28.91
C SER A 195 -21.17 1.96 28.84
N LYS A 196 -20.83 3.12 28.25
CA LYS A 196 -21.72 4.28 28.10
C LYS A 196 -22.34 4.31 26.70
N PRO A 197 -23.54 4.91 26.54
CA PRO A 197 -24.11 5.18 25.22
C PRO A 197 -23.10 5.99 24.41
N GLN A 198 -22.57 5.36 23.37
CA GLN A 198 -21.46 5.85 22.58
C GLN A 198 -21.92 7.04 21.76
N VAL A 199 -21.37 8.24 22.02
CA VAL A 199 -21.56 9.38 21.12
C VAL A 199 -20.94 8.98 19.79
N GLN A 200 -21.72 9.00 18.71
CA GLN A 200 -21.21 8.68 17.39
C GLN A 200 -20.15 9.71 16.99
N PRO A 201 -18.98 9.28 16.52
CA PRO A 201 -17.94 10.22 16.12
C PRO A 201 -18.38 10.98 14.87
N GLU A 202 -17.97 12.24 14.81
CA GLU A 202 -18.40 13.17 13.76
C GLU A 202 -17.27 13.41 12.76
N VAL A 203 -17.60 13.33 11.46
CA VAL A 203 -16.66 13.63 10.37
C VAL A 203 -16.31 15.12 10.39
N ARG A 204 -15.04 15.42 10.68
CA ARG A 204 -14.49 16.78 10.59
C ARG A 204 -13.98 17.11 9.20
N HIS A 205 -13.27 16.15 8.61
CA HIS A 205 -12.69 16.30 7.29
C HIS A 205 -12.75 14.98 6.55
N SER A 206 -13.13 15.04 5.28
CA SER A 206 -13.01 13.90 4.39
C SER A 206 -12.59 14.41 3.01
N PHE A 207 -11.71 13.68 2.35
CA PHE A 207 -11.14 14.12 1.08
C PHE A 207 -10.82 12.96 0.15
N LEU A 208 -11.12 13.16 -1.13
CA LEU A 208 -10.78 12.30 -2.26
C LEU A 208 -9.99 13.11 -3.29
N THR A 209 -8.84 12.58 -3.68
CA THR A 209 -7.97 13.23 -4.68
C THR A 209 -8.38 12.92 -6.12
N ARG A 210 -7.76 13.67 -7.05
CA ARG A 210 -7.74 13.39 -8.51
C ARG A 210 -9.11 13.19 -9.17
N GLY A 211 -10.13 13.85 -8.62
CA GLY A 211 -11.48 13.87 -9.17
C GLY A 211 -12.30 12.62 -8.85
N ALA A 212 -11.84 11.73 -7.98
CA ALA A 212 -12.66 10.61 -7.50
C ALA A 212 -13.96 11.13 -6.84
N VAL A 213 -15.05 10.44 -7.10
CA VAL A 213 -16.40 10.83 -6.69
C VAL A 213 -16.98 9.78 -5.77
N SER A 214 -17.30 10.16 -4.54
CA SER A 214 -18.08 9.33 -3.63
C SER A 214 -19.53 9.25 -4.11
N LYS A 215 -20.10 8.05 -4.13
CA LYS A 215 -21.53 7.82 -4.38
C LYS A 215 -22.36 7.85 -3.08
N PHE A 216 -21.76 8.31 -1.98
CA PHE A 216 -22.49 8.48 -0.73
C PHE A 216 -23.46 9.65 -0.82
N GLU A 217 -24.69 9.46 -0.34
CA GLU A 217 -25.73 10.48 -0.41
C GLU A 217 -25.35 11.73 0.39
N GLY A 218 -25.46 12.90 -0.24
CA GLY A 218 -25.10 14.18 0.38
C GLY A 218 -23.60 14.48 0.46
N ALA A 219 -22.72 13.58 -0.02
CA ALA A 219 -21.29 13.87 -0.07
C ALA A 219 -20.98 14.93 -1.14
N GLU A 220 -20.33 16.02 -0.71
CA GLU A 220 -19.85 17.06 -1.64
C GLU A 220 -18.76 16.54 -2.58
N ALA A 221 -18.51 17.28 -3.67
CA ALA A 221 -17.42 16.96 -4.60
C ALA A 221 -16.07 16.84 -3.85
N ARG A 222 -15.29 15.81 -4.20
CA ARG A 222 -14.00 15.47 -3.58
C ARG A 222 -14.08 15.11 -2.09
N ARG A 223 -15.25 14.75 -1.56
CA ARG A 223 -15.41 14.23 -0.20
C ARG A 223 -15.82 12.76 -0.22
N ILE A 224 -15.44 12.06 0.85
CA ILE A 224 -15.87 10.67 1.07
C ILE A 224 -17.26 10.67 1.72
N LEU A 225 -17.38 11.47 2.79
CA LEU A 225 -18.56 11.66 3.63
C LEU A 225 -18.78 13.17 3.88
N PRO A 226 -20.04 13.60 4.09
CA PRO A 226 -20.34 14.98 4.47
C PRO A 226 -19.63 15.39 5.76
N VAL A 227 -19.28 16.67 5.88
CA VAL A 227 -18.84 17.24 7.16
C VAL A 227 -20.02 17.21 8.14
N GLY A 228 -19.77 16.84 9.39
CA GLY A 228 -20.83 16.69 10.38
C GLY A 228 -21.56 15.34 10.33
N TYR A 229 -21.27 14.49 9.34
CA TYR A 229 -21.82 13.15 9.30
C TYR A 229 -21.36 12.35 10.53
N LYS A 230 -22.30 11.68 11.18
CA LYS A 230 -22.04 10.83 12.35
C LYS A 230 -21.83 9.40 11.86
N LEU A 231 -20.70 8.79 12.20
CA LEU A 231 -20.44 7.42 11.76
C LEU A 231 -21.35 6.45 12.53
N ASP A 232 -22.05 5.62 11.76
CA ASP A 232 -22.83 4.52 12.29
C ASP A 232 -21.94 3.44 12.93
N ALA A 233 -22.53 2.66 13.83
CA ALA A 233 -21.86 1.49 14.37
C ALA A 233 -21.69 0.43 13.26
N GLY A 234 -20.45 -0.02 13.06
CA GLY A 234 -20.12 -1.01 12.03
C GLY A 234 -19.26 -0.45 10.91
N THR A 235 -19.29 -1.13 9.75
CA THR A 235 -18.50 -0.76 8.57
C THR A 235 -19.39 -0.06 7.55
N SER A 236 -19.12 1.22 7.30
CA SER A 236 -19.71 1.96 6.19
C SER A 236 -19.00 1.58 4.90
N GLN A 237 -19.74 1.04 3.92
CA GLN A 237 -19.21 0.68 2.60
C GLN A 237 -19.58 1.76 1.59
N ILE A 238 -18.59 2.53 1.16
CA ILE A 238 -18.79 3.70 0.31
C ILE A 238 -18.27 3.37 -1.08
N ARG A 239 -19.15 3.36 -2.07
CA ARG A 239 -18.75 3.24 -3.49
C ARG A 239 -18.10 4.53 -3.93
N VAL A 240 -16.91 4.42 -4.51
CA VAL A 240 -16.17 5.55 -5.07
C VAL A 240 -15.90 5.28 -6.55
N ALA A 241 -16.33 6.20 -7.41
CA ALA A 241 -16.05 6.18 -8.83
C ALA A 241 -14.73 6.90 -9.13
N ARG A 242 -13.93 6.30 -10.01
CA ARG A 242 -12.66 6.82 -10.48
C ARG A 242 -12.84 7.38 -11.90
N PRO A 243 -12.62 8.68 -12.12
CA PRO A 243 -12.85 9.31 -13.43
C PRO A 243 -11.77 9.02 -14.48
N ALA A 244 -10.58 8.59 -14.05
CA ALA A 244 -9.43 8.32 -14.92
C ALA A 244 -8.49 7.32 -14.25
N ASP A 245 -7.67 6.62 -15.03
CA ASP A 245 -6.67 5.66 -14.51
C ASP A 245 -5.53 6.36 -13.76
N LYS A 246 -5.82 6.88 -12.56
CA LYS A 246 -4.91 7.63 -11.69
C LYS A 246 -5.05 7.17 -10.26
N ALA A 247 -3.93 7.00 -9.56
CA ALA A 247 -3.91 6.65 -8.15
C ALA A 247 -4.77 7.61 -7.31
N ILE A 248 -5.58 7.09 -6.40
CA ILE A 248 -6.47 7.88 -5.55
C ILE A 248 -5.99 7.77 -4.10
N PHE A 249 -5.86 8.91 -3.45
CA PHE A 249 -5.78 9.03 -2.00
C PHE A 249 -7.14 9.42 -1.43
N ALA A 250 -7.55 8.71 -0.40
CA ALA A 250 -8.69 8.99 0.45
C ALA A 250 -8.17 9.28 1.87
N ASN A 251 -8.61 10.39 2.47
CA ASN A 251 -8.31 10.72 3.86
C ASN A 251 -9.59 11.06 4.60
N LEU A 252 -9.74 10.53 5.80
CA LEU A 252 -10.86 10.82 6.67
C LEU A 252 -10.33 11.16 8.07
N LYS A 253 -10.89 12.23 8.64
CA LYS A 253 -10.69 12.62 10.03
C LYS A 253 -12.03 12.74 10.72
N ILE A 254 -12.11 12.14 11.89
CA ILE A 254 -13.26 12.21 12.78
C ILE A 254 -12.85 12.85 14.10
N ASN A 255 -13.85 13.36 14.81
CA ASN A 255 -13.75 13.77 16.20
C ASN A 255 -14.61 12.84 17.05
N ASP A 256 -13.98 12.15 18.00
CA ASP A 256 -14.64 11.34 19.02
C ASP A 256 -14.40 12.00 20.38
N GLU A 257 -15.44 12.57 20.98
CA GLU A 257 -15.37 13.15 22.34
C GLU A 257 -14.23 14.18 22.55
N GLY A 258 -13.81 14.88 21.49
CA GLY A 258 -12.71 15.86 21.53
C GLY A 258 -11.34 15.30 21.13
N ALA A 259 -11.23 14.00 20.89
CA ALA A 259 -10.05 13.36 20.32
C ALA A 259 -10.18 13.24 18.78
N GLU A 260 -9.14 13.68 18.07
CA GLU A 260 -9.08 13.51 16.62
C GLU A 260 -8.50 12.15 16.25
N HIS A 261 -9.19 11.46 15.34
CA HIS A 261 -8.70 10.22 14.73
C HIS A 261 -8.68 10.39 13.21
N SER A 262 -7.66 9.83 12.56
CA SER A 262 -7.52 9.90 11.11
C SER A 262 -7.12 8.56 10.51
N CYS A 263 -7.63 8.28 9.32
CA CYS A 263 -7.20 7.18 8.49
C CYS A 263 -6.90 7.68 7.07
N SER A 264 -6.00 6.99 6.37
CA SER A 264 -5.68 7.26 4.97
C SER A 264 -5.63 5.96 4.18
N VAL A 265 -6.16 6.00 2.97
CA VAL A 265 -6.16 4.87 2.05
C VAL A 265 -5.63 5.33 0.70
N PHE A 266 -4.62 4.63 0.20
CA PHE A 266 -4.08 4.74 -1.14
C PHE A 266 -4.66 3.60 -1.99
N ILE A 267 -5.26 3.98 -3.11
CA ILE A 267 -5.82 3.06 -4.09
C ILE A 267 -5.01 3.21 -5.38
N PRO A 268 -4.21 2.21 -5.77
CA PRO A 268 -3.38 2.30 -6.96
C PRO A 268 -4.26 2.36 -8.22
N SER A 269 -3.71 2.91 -9.29
CA SER A 269 -4.25 2.79 -10.65
C SER A 269 -3.73 1.55 -11.35
N ASP A 270 -4.30 1.24 -12.51
CA ASP A 270 -3.78 0.20 -13.39
C ASP A 270 -2.47 0.60 -14.07
N SER A 271 -2.02 1.85 -13.98
CA SER A 271 -0.70 2.26 -14.45
C SER A 271 0.36 2.26 -13.34
N ASP A 272 -0.05 2.34 -12.06
CA ASP A 272 0.86 2.26 -10.93
C ASP A 272 1.47 0.86 -10.81
N PHE A 273 2.70 0.80 -10.30
CA PHE A 273 3.46 -0.44 -10.17
C PHE A 273 3.55 -1.23 -11.48
N THR A 274 3.46 -0.57 -12.64
CA THR A 274 3.73 -1.22 -13.92
C THR A 274 5.22 -1.45 -14.06
N LEU A 275 5.58 -2.69 -14.41
CA LEU A 275 6.96 -3.05 -14.69
C LEU A 275 7.49 -2.23 -15.86
N SER A 276 8.62 -1.58 -15.64
CA SER A 276 9.42 -0.96 -16.71
C SER A 276 10.71 -1.76 -16.87
N ALA A 277 11.41 -1.58 -18.00
CA ALA A 277 12.61 -2.32 -18.39
C ALA A 277 13.55 -2.67 -17.20
N PRO A 278 14.23 -3.83 -17.23
CA PRO A 278 14.94 -4.36 -16.07
C PRO A 278 15.97 -3.37 -15.51
N PHE A 279 15.99 -3.19 -14.18
CA PHE A 279 16.99 -2.45 -13.39
C PHE A 279 18.43 -2.68 -13.82
N VAL A 280 18.84 -3.91 -14.18
CA VAL A 280 20.19 -4.17 -14.74
C VAL A 280 20.45 -3.32 -15.99
N ASN A 281 19.45 -3.16 -16.87
CA ASN A 281 19.59 -2.29 -18.03
C ASN A 281 19.69 -0.81 -17.63
N ARG A 282 19.02 -0.35 -16.56
CA ARG A 282 19.17 1.03 -16.06
C ARG A 282 20.53 1.32 -15.43
N LEU A 283 21.17 0.31 -14.83
CA LEU A 283 22.54 0.44 -14.31
C LEU A 283 23.57 0.57 -15.43
N LYS A 284 23.35 -0.09 -16.59
CA LYS A 284 24.21 0.07 -17.78
C LYS A 284 24.20 1.49 -18.36
N PHE A 285 23.21 2.31 -18.04
CA PHE A 285 23.10 3.69 -18.53
C PHE A 285 23.72 4.75 -17.60
N ARG A 286 24.38 4.38 -16.49
CA ARG A 286 25.18 5.31 -15.69
C ARG A 286 26.67 4.95 -15.75
N TYR A 287 27.34 5.64 -16.68
CA TYR A 287 28.77 6.03 -16.80
C TYR A 287 29.37 5.71 -18.18
N PRO A 288 29.62 6.72 -19.02
CA PRO A 288 30.94 7.00 -19.55
C PRO A 288 31.65 7.93 -18.57
N GLY A 289 32.59 7.38 -17.80
CA GLY A 289 33.63 8.13 -17.11
C GLY A 289 34.95 7.72 -17.73
#